data_AF-A0A2Z6S4C2-F1
#
_entry.id   AF-A0A2Z6S4C2-F1
#
_cell.length_a   1.000
_cell.length_b   1.000
_cell.length_c   1.000
_cell.angle_alpha   90.00
_cell.angle_beta   90.00
_cell.angle_gamma   90.00
#
_symmetry.space_group_name_H-M   'P 1'
#
loop_
_entity.id
_entity.type
_entity.pdbx_description
1 polymer ?
#
loop_
_entity_poly.entity_id
_entity_poly.type
_entity_poly.pdbx_seq_one_letter_code
_entity_poly.pdbx_strand_id
1 'polypeptide(L)'
;MNAQTIALWSLIKTLRLFLCSRSKFCSRDFNNSLILIYIDILIKDRNLDLELIKVKAHASDPWNELADELVKKGTELTTQHQLTFNFGSQNHRFSPHFEDTLIEQKLRNFLNTMGLVQVCSEWRDLQVNEEAFIQRS
;
A
#
# COMPACT_ATOMS: atom_id res chain seq x y z
N MET A 1 -3.66 -25.68 7.63
CA MET A 1 -4.33 -24.35 7.49
C MET A 1 -3.51 -23.53 6.51
N ASN A 2 -4.12 -23.05 5.43
CA ASN A 2 -3.37 -22.53 4.27
C ASN A 2 -2.97 -21.06 4.50
N ALA A 3 -1.79 -20.64 4.02
CA ALA A 3 -1.25 -19.30 4.26
C ALA A 3 -2.17 -18.16 3.75
N GLN A 4 -2.85 -18.36 2.62
CA GLN A 4 -3.87 -17.44 2.09
C GLN A 4 -5.04 -17.23 3.06
N THR A 5 -5.51 -18.29 3.73
CA THR A 5 -6.63 -18.20 4.68
C THR A 5 -6.26 -17.39 5.92
N ILE A 6 -4.99 -17.47 6.35
CA ILE A 6 -4.45 -16.71 7.49
C ILE A 6 -4.32 -15.23 7.14
N ALA A 7 -3.79 -14.91 5.95
CA ALA A 7 -3.64 -13.53 5.46
C ALA A 7 -4.99 -12.81 5.31
N LEU A 8 -5.99 -13.47 4.74
CA LEU A 8 -7.35 -12.93 4.59
C LEU A 8 -8.01 -12.66 5.95
N TRP A 9 -7.80 -13.56 6.92
CA TRP A 9 -8.34 -13.42 8.26
C TRP A 9 -7.71 -12.24 9.01
N SER A 10 -6.39 -12.07 8.86
CA SER A 10 -5.66 -10.92 9.39
C SER A 10 -6.19 -9.60 8.80
N LEU A 11 -6.46 -9.56 7.49
CA LEU A 11 -6.99 -8.36 6.81
C LEU A 11 -8.39 -7.97 7.34
N ILE A 12 -9.35 -8.90 7.37
CA ILE A 12 -10.72 -8.60 7.83
C ILE A 12 -10.71 -8.14 9.29
N LYS A 13 -9.91 -8.79 10.14
CA LYS A 13 -9.75 -8.40 11.55
C LYS A 13 -9.15 -6.99 11.67
N THR A 14 -8.13 -6.70 10.87
CA THR A 14 -7.47 -5.40 10.81
C THR A 14 -8.44 -4.29 10.39
N LEU A 15 -9.25 -4.54 9.35
CA LEU A 15 -10.27 -3.61 8.87
C LEU A 15 -11.34 -3.34 9.94
N ARG A 16 -11.85 -4.38 10.61
CA ARG A 16 -12.83 -4.19 11.70
C ARG A 16 -12.24 -3.36 12.84
N LEU A 17 -11.03 -3.67 13.29
CA LEU A 17 -10.36 -2.91 14.36
C LEU A 17 -10.12 -1.45 13.96
N PHE A 18 -9.73 -1.22 12.70
CA PHE A 18 -9.55 0.12 12.16
C PHE A 18 -10.84 0.92 12.14
N LEU A 19 -11.94 0.34 11.62
CA LEU A 19 -13.23 1.03 11.54
C LEU A 19 -13.84 1.32 12.93
N CYS A 20 -13.68 0.41 13.89
CA CYS A 20 -14.17 0.60 15.26
C CYS A 20 -13.41 1.69 16.04
N SER A 21 -12.13 1.89 15.76
CA SER A 21 -11.29 2.83 16.53
C SER A 21 -10.26 3.54 15.66
N ARG A 22 -10.74 4.25 14.64
CA ARG A 22 -9.94 4.95 13.62
C ARG A 22 -8.81 5.81 14.20
N SER A 23 -9.09 6.59 15.25
CA SER A 23 -8.13 7.52 15.85
C SER A 23 -7.07 6.87 16.74
N LYS A 24 -7.30 5.64 17.21
CA LYS A 24 -6.36 4.90 18.08
C LYS A 24 -5.79 3.67 17.39
N PHE A 25 -6.04 3.53 16.08
CA PHE A 25 -5.63 2.36 15.35
C PHE A 25 -4.14 2.44 15.01
N CYS A 26 -3.38 1.52 15.60
CA CYS A 26 -1.98 1.29 15.26
C CYS A 26 -1.84 -0.19 14.86
N SER A 27 -1.65 -0.46 13.56
CA SER A 27 -1.30 -1.81 13.11
C SER A 27 0.21 -1.94 13.00
N ARG A 28 0.80 -2.90 13.74
CA ARG A 28 2.21 -3.25 13.60
C ARG A 28 2.46 -4.17 12.40
N ASP A 29 1.47 -4.99 12.07
CA ASP A 29 1.60 -6.12 11.14
C ASP A 29 0.97 -5.88 9.76
N PHE A 30 0.23 -4.77 9.59
CA PHE A 30 -0.34 -4.40 8.29
C PHE A 30 0.60 -3.46 7.54
N ASN A 31 1.25 -3.97 6.49
CA ASN A 31 2.29 -3.23 5.78
C ASN A 31 1.77 -2.16 4.83
N ASN A 32 0.47 -2.16 4.50
CA ASN A 32 -0.12 -1.18 3.58
C ASN A 32 -1.10 -0.27 4.34
N SER A 33 -0.63 0.64 5.19
CA SER A 33 -1.53 1.54 5.93
C SER A 33 -2.35 2.46 5.02
N LEU A 34 -1.91 2.67 3.78
CA LEU A 34 -2.58 3.56 2.83
C LEU A 34 -3.89 3.00 2.31
N ILE A 35 -3.99 1.69 2.07
CA ILE A 35 -5.28 1.11 1.66
C ILE A 35 -6.36 1.33 2.73
N LEU A 36 -5.99 1.32 4.02
CA LEU A 36 -6.92 1.64 5.12
C LEU A 36 -7.34 3.12 5.10
N ILE A 37 -6.39 4.03 4.87
CA ILE A 37 -6.67 5.46 4.74
C ILE A 37 -7.62 5.71 3.56
N TYR A 38 -7.39 5.07 2.42
CA TYR A 38 -8.27 5.19 1.26
C TYR A 38 -9.67 4.64 1.51
N ILE A 39 -9.76 3.47 2.15
CA ILE A 39 -11.05 2.92 2.57
C ILE A 39 -11.78 3.91 3.48
N ASP A 40 -11.10 4.54 4.44
CA ASP A 40 -11.72 5.53 5.33
C ASP A 40 -12.19 6.79 4.62
N ILE A 41 -11.38 7.32 3.70
CA ILE A 41 -11.73 8.47 2.87
C ILE A 41 -12.99 8.15 2.06
N LEU A 42 -13.02 7.00 1.37
CA LEU A 42 -14.17 6.58 0.56
C LEU A 42 -15.45 6.45 1.39
N ILE A 43 -15.37 5.83 2.58
CA ILE A 43 -16.51 5.68 3.48
C ILE A 43 -17.07 7.04 3.89
N LYS A 44 -16.20 7.96 4.32
CA LYS A 44 -16.60 9.29 4.78
C LYS A 44 -17.13 10.16 3.65
N ASP A 45 -16.45 10.17 2.51
CA ASP A 45 -16.78 10.99 1.34
C ASP A 45 -18.13 10.58 0.71
N ARG A 46 -18.47 9.29 0.79
CA ARG A 46 -19.74 8.75 0.28
C ARG A 46 -20.80 8.54 1.37
N ASN A 47 -20.50 8.90 2.62
CA ASN A 47 -21.38 8.70 3.78
C ASN A 47 -21.96 7.26 3.85
N LEU A 48 -21.08 6.27 3.72
CA LEU A 48 -21.48 4.85 3.69
C LEU A 48 -21.68 4.32 5.11
N ASP A 49 -22.82 3.67 5.33
CA ASP A 49 -22.98 2.73 6.43
C ASP A 49 -22.55 1.34 5.96
N LEU A 50 -21.68 0.67 6.73
CA LEU A 50 -21.01 -0.54 6.30
C LEU A 50 -21.25 -1.70 7.26
N GLU A 51 -21.67 -2.82 6.69
CA GLU A 51 -21.66 -4.12 7.34
C GLU A 51 -20.62 -5.04 6.69
N LEU A 52 -19.65 -5.52 7.48
CA LEU A 52 -18.60 -6.43 7.00
C LEU A 52 -18.98 -7.89 7.26
N ILE A 53 -19.53 -8.55 6.25
CA ILE A 53 -19.96 -9.96 6.32
C ILE A 53 -18.87 -10.86 5.72
N LYS A 54 -18.48 -11.90 6.46
CA LYS A 54 -17.53 -12.91 5.97
C LYS A 54 -18.31 -14.06 5.33
N VAL A 55 -18.08 -14.30 4.04
CA VAL A 55 -18.62 -15.44 3.32
C VAL A 55 -17.57 -16.55 3.23
N LYS A 56 -18.01 -17.81 3.21
CA LYS A 56 -17.12 -18.95 2.98
C LYS A 56 -16.78 -19.02 1.49
N ALA A 57 -15.50 -19.14 1.18
CA ALA A 57 -15.05 -19.31 -0.20
C ALA A 57 -15.72 -20.54 -0.85
N HIS A 58 -16.11 -20.41 -2.12
CA HIS A 58 -16.77 -21.48 -2.89
C HIS A 58 -18.03 -22.06 -2.25
N ALA A 59 -18.81 -21.23 -1.53
CA ALA A 59 -20.10 -21.62 -0.98
C ALA A 59 -21.25 -21.54 -2.00
N SER A 60 -20.95 -21.43 -3.29
CA SER A 60 -21.93 -21.20 -4.37
C SER A 60 -22.76 -19.92 -4.18
N ASP A 61 -22.19 -18.92 -3.52
CA ASP A 61 -22.76 -17.57 -3.49
C ASP A 61 -22.46 -16.87 -4.83
N PRO A 62 -23.49 -16.52 -5.63
CA PRO A 62 -23.27 -15.99 -6.98
C PRO A 62 -22.44 -14.70 -7.01
N TRP A 63 -22.57 -13.86 -5.98
CA TRP A 63 -21.88 -12.58 -5.92
C TRP A 63 -20.42 -12.74 -5.51
N ASN A 64 -20.12 -13.65 -4.59
CA ASN A 64 -18.75 -14.00 -4.24
C ASN A 64 -18.04 -14.70 -5.41
N GLU A 65 -18.71 -15.61 -6.12
CA GLU A 65 -18.14 -16.24 -7.33
C GLU A 65 -17.87 -15.21 -8.43
N LEU A 66 -18.80 -14.28 -8.66
CA LEU A 66 -18.59 -13.18 -9.60
C LEU A 66 -17.40 -12.31 -9.20
N ALA A 67 -17.27 -11.97 -7.91
CA ALA A 67 -16.14 -11.20 -7.41
C ALA A 67 -14.80 -11.93 -7.62
N ASP A 68 -14.75 -13.24 -7.34
CA ASP A 68 -13.56 -14.06 -7.58
C ASP A 68 -13.19 -14.12 -9.08
N GLU A 69 -14.17 -14.27 -9.97
CA GLU A 69 -13.95 -14.26 -11.42
C GLU A 69 -13.46 -12.90 -11.94
N LEU A 70 -14.00 -11.80 -11.42
CA LEU A 70 -13.53 -10.45 -11.76
C LEU A 70 -12.08 -10.22 -11.32
N VAL A 71 -11.70 -10.71 -10.14
CA VAL A 71 -10.31 -10.62 -9.65
C VAL A 71 -9.37 -11.41 -10.56
N LYS A 72 -9.73 -12.64 -10.97
CA LYS A 72 -8.91 -13.44 -11.90
C LYS A 72 -8.67 -12.72 -13.22
N LYS A 73 -9.73 -12.17 -13.83
CA LYS A 73 -9.61 -11.35 -15.05
C LYS A 73 -8.72 -10.13 -14.84
N GLY A 74 -8.81 -9.50 -13.68
CA GLY A 74 -7.94 -8.38 -13.30
C GLY A 74 -6.47 -8.77 -13.19
N THR A 75 -6.16 -9.97 -12.69
CA THR A 75 -4.77 -10.46 -12.60
C THR A 75 -4.14 -10.82 -13.94
N GLU A 76 -4.95 -11.08 -14.96
CA GLU A 76 -4.49 -11.36 -16.33
C GLU A 76 -4.13 -10.07 -17.10
N LEU A 77 -4.57 -8.91 -16.61
CA LEU A 77 -4.22 -7.61 -17.19
C LEU A 77 -2.81 -7.21 -16.74
N THR A 78 -1.91 -6.99 -17.71
CA THR A 78 -0.56 -6.48 -17.49
C THR A 78 -0.52 -5.00 -17.17
N THR A 79 -1.63 -4.28 -17.35
CA THR A 79 -1.74 -2.85 -17.04
C THR A 79 -2.04 -2.65 -15.56
N GLN A 80 -1.02 -2.27 -14.79
CA GLN A 80 -1.22 -1.71 -13.45
C GLN A 80 -2.04 -0.43 -13.57
N HIS A 81 -3.29 -0.48 -13.11
CA HIS A 81 -4.05 0.73 -12.90
C HIS A 81 -3.45 1.47 -11.70
N GLN A 82 -2.72 2.54 -11.97
CA GLN A 82 -2.34 3.49 -10.93
C GLN A 82 -3.60 4.17 -10.43
N LEU A 83 -4.01 3.83 -9.22
CA LEU A 83 -5.07 4.57 -8.54
C LEU A 83 -4.49 5.91 -8.08
N THR A 84 -4.55 6.93 -8.94
CA THR A 84 -4.16 8.30 -8.60
C THR A 84 -5.22 8.90 -7.68
N PHE A 85 -5.10 8.67 -6.38
CA PHE A 85 -5.99 9.28 -5.38
C PHE A 85 -5.53 10.70 -5.06
N ASN A 86 -6.06 11.69 -5.78
CA ASN A 86 -5.82 13.12 -5.53
C ASN A 86 -6.63 13.69 -4.34
N PHE A 87 -7.20 12.85 -3.48
CA PHE A 87 -8.16 13.27 -2.45
C PHE A 87 -7.45 13.59 -1.13
N GLY A 88 -7.00 14.83 -0.98
CA GLY A 88 -6.76 15.42 0.34
C GLY A 88 -8.09 15.65 1.05
N SER A 89 -8.56 14.71 1.88
CA SER A 89 -9.72 14.97 2.75
C SER A 89 -9.32 15.91 3.88
N GLN A 90 -10.21 16.82 4.32
CA GLN A 90 -9.95 17.73 5.46
C GLN A 90 -9.52 16.98 6.74
N ASN A 91 -9.85 15.69 6.85
CA ASN A 91 -9.56 14.83 7.99
C ASN A 91 -8.27 14.00 7.86
N HIS A 92 -7.67 13.91 6.66
CA HIS A 92 -6.41 13.18 6.43
C HIS A 92 -5.40 14.15 5.85
N ARG A 93 -4.70 14.84 6.75
CA ARG A 93 -3.92 16.04 6.45
C ARG A 93 -2.60 15.76 5.74
N PHE A 94 -2.15 14.51 5.66
CA PHE A 94 -0.83 14.20 5.14
C PHE A 94 -0.75 12.83 4.47
N SER A 95 -0.51 12.84 3.16
CA SER A 95 0.01 11.69 2.41
C SER A 95 1.39 12.09 1.87
N PRO A 96 2.47 11.39 2.23
CA PRO A 96 3.81 11.74 1.78
C PRO A 96 3.97 11.36 0.30
N HIS A 97 4.49 12.30 -0.49
CA HIS A 97 4.82 12.12 -1.91
C HIS A 97 6.32 12.35 -2.11
N PHE A 98 6.89 11.64 -3.07
CA PHE A 98 8.19 11.94 -3.64
C PHE A 98 7.96 12.35 -5.10
N GLU A 99 8.22 13.62 -5.39
CA GLU A 99 7.78 14.25 -6.64
C GLU A 99 6.26 14.03 -6.85
N ASP A 100 5.84 13.56 -8.02
CA ASP A 100 4.45 13.25 -8.34
C ASP A 100 4.04 11.82 -7.94
N THR A 101 4.92 11.07 -7.27
CA THR A 101 4.67 9.68 -6.87
C THR A 101 4.33 9.58 -5.39
N LEU A 102 3.20 8.94 -5.09
CA LEU A 102 2.77 8.69 -3.72
C LEU A 102 3.65 7.62 -3.06
N ILE A 103 4.11 7.87 -1.83
CA ILE A 103 5.00 6.95 -1.13
C ILE A 103 4.14 5.85 -0.49
N GLU A 104 4.03 4.71 -1.18
CA GLU A 104 3.19 3.58 -0.73
C GLU A 104 3.77 2.77 0.45
N GLN A 105 5.07 2.93 0.71
CA GLN A 105 5.78 2.20 1.73
C GLN A 105 5.78 2.96 3.07
N LYS A 106 6.10 2.26 4.17
CA LYS A 106 6.36 2.91 5.46
C LYS A 106 7.38 4.03 5.22
N LEU A 107 7.04 5.29 5.54
CA LEU A 107 7.89 6.46 5.30
C LEU A 107 9.33 6.25 5.81
N ARG A 108 9.49 5.56 6.93
CA ARG A 108 10.79 5.16 7.47
C ARG A 108 11.61 4.29 6.50
N ASN A 109 11.00 3.28 5.90
CA ASN A 109 11.67 2.41 4.94
C ASN A 109 12.04 3.19 3.68
N PHE A 110 11.12 4.01 3.19
CA PHE A 110 11.38 4.89 2.06
C PHE A 110 12.59 5.81 2.32
N LEU A 111 12.60 6.52 3.45
CA LEU A 111 13.72 7.39 3.84
C LEU A 111 15.03 6.60 4.01
N ASN A 112 14.98 5.41 4.60
CA ASN A 112 16.15 4.54 4.72
C ASN A 112 16.69 4.13 3.34
N THR A 113 15.81 3.75 2.41
CA THR A 113 16.19 3.40 1.03
C THR A 113 16.79 4.60 0.30
N MET A 114 16.17 5.78 0.40
CA MET A 114 16.73 7.01 -0.16
C MET A 114 18.12 7.31 0.40
N GLY A 115 18.30 7.20 1.72
CA GLY A 115 19.61 7.41 2.35
C GLY A 115 20.67 6.44 1.84
N LEU A 116 20.33 5.16 1.65
CA LEU A 116 21.24 4.18 1.05
C LEU A 116 21.58 4.51 -0.41
N VAL A 117 20.58 4.90 -1.21
CA VAL A 117 20.78 5.29 -2.61
C VAL A 117 21.71 6.50 -2.70
N GLN A 118 21.53 7.51 -1.84
CA GLN A 118 22.39 8.69 -1.80
C GLN A 118 23.84 8.32 -1.46
N VAL A 119 24.05 7.50 -0.43
CA VAL A 119 25.40 7.03 -0.07
C VAL A 119 26.02 6.27 -1.25
N CYS A 120 25.27 5.39 -1.92
CA CYS A 120 25.75 4.67 -3.09
C CYS A 120 26.10 5.60 -4.28
N SER A 121 25.34 6.67 -4.52
CA SER A 121 25.68 7.65 -5.56
C SER A 121 26.95 8.41 -5.23
N GLU A 122 27.12 8.85 -3.97
CA GLU A 122 28.35 9.52 -3.52
C GLU A 122 29.58 8.63 -3.70
N TRP A 123 29.48 7.34 -3.34
CA TRP A 123 30.55 6.37 -3.58
C TRP A 123 30.86 6.16 -5.06
N ARG A 124 29.83 6.12 -5.91
CA ARG A 124 30.02 5.99 -7.36
C ARG A 124 30.75 7.20 -7.94
N ASP A 125 30.38 8.41 -7.54
CA ASP A 125 31.02 9.64 -8.00
C ASP A 125 32.49 9.70 -7.57
N LEU A 126 32.81 9.20 -6.36
CA LEU A 126 34.20 9.06 -5.90
C LEU A 126 35.00 8.05 -6.74
N GLN A 127 34.40 6.91 -7.11
CA GLN A 127 35.05 5.91 -7.97
C GLN A 127 35.33 6.43 -9.39
N VAL A 128 34.42 7.24 -9.96
CA VAL A 128 34.65 7.89 -11.27
C VAL A 128 35.88 8.81 -11.23
N ASN A 129 36.14 9.45 -10.08
CA ASN A 129 37.34 10.27 -9.92
C ASN A 129 38.62 9.43 -9.88
N GLU A 130 38.56 8.18 -9.39
CA GLU A 130 39.71 7.27 -9.36
C GLU A 130 40.22 6.94 -10.77
N GLU A 131 39.33 6.72 -11.75
CA GLU A 131 39.70 6.57 -13.17
C GLU A 131 40.38 7.82 -13.75
N ALA A 132 39.96 9.02 -13.32
CA ALA A 132 40.57 10.28 -13.74
C ALA A 132 41.99 10.48 -13.19
N PHE A 133 42.31 9.88 -12.04
CA PHE A 133 43.66 9.90 -11.46
C PHE A 133 44.59 8.85 -12.10
N ILE A 134 44.06 7.71 -12.57
CA ILE A 134 44.85 6.67 -13.26
C ILE A 134 45.26 7.11 -14.69
N GLN A 135 44.46 7.93 -15.38
CA GLN A 135 44.83 8.43 -16.73
C GLN A 135 45.90 9.54 -16.73
N ARG A 136 46.28 10.07 -15.55
CA ARG A 136 47.28 11.15 -15.41
C ARG A 136 48.63 10.69 -14.87
N SER A 137 48.81 9.40 -14.60
CA SER A 137 50.08 8.75 -14.22
C SER A 137 50.68 8.00 -15.39
#